data_AF-A0A9E2QJD3-F1
#
_entry.id   AF-A0A9E2QJD3-F1
#
_cell.length_a   1.000
_cell.length_b   1.000
_cell.length_c   1.000
_cell.angle_alpha   90.00
_cell.angle_beta   90.00
_cell.angle_gamma   90.00
#
_symmetry.space_group_name_H-M   'P 1'
#
loop_
_entity.id
_entity.type
_entity.pdbx_description
1 polymer ?
#
loop_
_entity_poly.entity_id
_entity_poly.type
_entity_poly.pdbx_seq_one_letter_code
_entity_poly.pdbx_strand_id
1 'polypeptide(L)' 'MNKRKIIGVIVVIFGLIMVGGSMGSVAQYGVAAPISMSLIVFVGLALIFWDKIKTWLS' A
#
# COMPACT_ATOMS: atom_id res chain seq x y z
N MET A 1 -10.56 9.21 16.15
CA MET A 1 -9.52 8.36 15.53
C MET A 1 -10.18 7.15 14.88
N ASN A 2 -10.67 7.17 13.64
CA ASN A 2 -9.94 7.20 12.36
C ASN A 2 -10.28 5.93 11.56
N LYS A 3 -11.58 5.70 11.22
CA LYS A 3 -12.00 4.58 10.35
C LYS A 3 -11.13 4.50 9.09
N ARG A 4 -10.74 5.66 8.55
CA ARG A 4 -9.78 5.80 7.43
C ARG A 4 -8.38 5.26 7.74
N LYS A 5 -7.82 5.52 8.93
CA LYS A 5 -6.52 4.95 9.32
C LYS A 5 -6.61 3.44 9.55
N ILE A 6 -7.71 2.93 10.11
CA ILE A 6 -7.92 1.48 10.26
C ILE A 6 -7.97 0.81 8.88
N ILE A 7 -8.73 1.37 7.94
CA ILE A 7 -8.77 0.91 6.54
C ILE A 7 -7.37 0.99 5.91
N GLY A 8 -6.65 2.09 6.12
CA GLY A 8 -5.28 2.24 5.61
C GLY A 8 -4.32 1.18 6.15
N VAL A 9 -4.38 0.86 7.45
CA VAL A 9 -3.57 -0.22 8.07
C VAL A 9 -3.90 -1.57 7.44
N ILE A 10 -5.18 -1.89 7.25
CA ILE A 10 -5.61 -3.14 6.61
C ILE A 10 -5.09 -3.23 5.16
N VAL A 11 -5.18 -2.13 4.40
CA VAL A 11 -4.67 -2.05 3.02
C VAL A 11 -3.15 -2.24 2.97
N VAL A 12 -2.41 -1.67 3.92
CA VAL A 12 -0.95 -1.87 4.01
C VAL A 12 -0.63 -3.34 4.28
N ILE A 13 -1.29 -3.98 5.25
CA ILE A 13 -1.05 -5.40 5.57
C ILE A 13 -1.35 -6.28 4.35
N PHE A 14 -2.50 -6.05 3.69
CA PHE A 14 -2.87 -6.77 2.48
C PHE A 14 -1.86 -6.54 1.35
N GLY A 15 -1.45 -5.29 1.11
CA GLY A 15 -0.45 -4.95 0.10
C GLY A 15 0.89 -5.63 0.35
N LEU A 16 1.36 -5.71 1.59
CA LEU A 16 2.61 -6.39 1.93
C LEU A 16 2.54 -7.91 1.68
N ILE A 17 1.41 -8.54 2.00
CA ILE A 17 1.18 -9.97 1.69
C ILE A 17 1.19 -10.20 0.18
N MET A 18 0.52 -9.33 -0.58
CA MET A 18 0.46 -9.43 -2.05
C MET A 18 1.83 -9.19 -2.69
N VAL A 19 2.61 -8.21 -2.21
CA VAL A 19 3.99 -7.98 -2.66
C VAL A 19 4.87 -9.20 -2.37
N GLY A 20 4.83 -9.73 -1.14
CA GLY A 20 5.57 -10.93 -0.77
C GLY A 20 5.19 -12.15 -1.61
N GLY A 21 3.89 -12.35 -1.86
CA GLY A 21 3.40 -13.42 -2.74
C GLY A 21 3.82 -13.24 -4.21
N SER A 22 3.85 -11.99 -4.69
CA SER A 22 4.25 -11.68 -6.07
C SER A 22 5.75 -11.86 -6.33
N MET A 23 6.60 -11.85 -5.30
CA MET A 23 8.02 -12.16 -5.46
C MET A 23 8.24 -13.58 -6.00
N GLY A 24 7.34 -14.52 -5.68
CA GLY A 24 7.35 -15.88 -6.25
C GLY A 24 6.92 -15.95 -7.71
N SER A 25 6.23 -14.93 -8.24
CA SER A 25 5.75 -14.87 -9.63
C SER A 25 6.56 -13.94 -10.54
N VAL A 26 7.69 -13.41 -10.04
CA VAL A 26 8.63 -12.58 -10.81
C VAL A 26 9.14 -13.31 -12.05
N ALA A 27 9.24 -14.64 -12.02
CA ALA A 27 9.61 -15.45 -13.17
C ALA A 27 8.61 -15.35 -14.34
N GLN A 28 7.32 -15.09 -14.06
CA GLN A 28 6.24 -15.07 -15.05
C GLN A 28 5.88 -13.65 -15.51
N TYR A 29 5.90 -12.67 -14.60
CA TYR A 29 5.47 -11.29 -14.88
C TYR A 29 6.59 -10.25 -14.71
N GLY A 30 7.82 -10.71 -14.46
CA GLY A 30 8.96 -9.84 -14.18
C GLY A 30 8.77 -9.00 -12.92
N VAL A 31 9.54 -7.92 -12.84
CA VAL A 31 9.46 -6.93 -11.76
C VAL A 31 8.16 -6.11 -11.77
N ALA A 32 7.37 -6.17 -12.84
CA ALA A 32 6.11 -5.42 -12.95
C ALA A 32 5.07 -5.87 -11.91
N ALA A 33 5.03 -7.16 -11.56
CA ALA A 33 4.12 -7.70 -10.55
C ALA A 33 4.39 -7.11 -9.13
N PRO A 34 5.61 -7.19 -8.57
CA PRO A 34 5.88 -6.60 -7.26
C PRO A 34 5.81 -5.06 -7.25
N ILE A 35 6.16 -4.37 -8.35
CA ILE A 35 6.04 -2.91 -8.45
C ILE A 35 4.57 -2.48 -8.39
N SER A 36 3.71 -3.11 -9.19
CA SER A 36 2.27 -2.78 -9.20
C SER A 36 1.60 -3.09 -7.85
N MET A 37 1.99 -4.19 -7.19
CA MET A 37 1.49 -4.53 -5.86
C MET A 37 2.00 -3.58 -4.77
N SER A 38 3.19 -2.99 -4.93
CA SER A 38 3.74 -2.01 -4.00
C SER A 38 2.94 -0.69 -3.99
N LEU A 39 2.28 -0.33 -5.10
CA LEU A 39 1.41 0.85 -5.16
C LEU A 39 0.23 0.76 -4.18
N ILE A 40 -0.28 -0.44 -3.90
CA ILE A 40 -1.34 -0.67 -2.92
C ILE A 40 -0.86 -0.28 -1.52
N VAL A 41 0.39 -0.58 -1.19
CA VAL A 41 1.02 -0.20 0.09
C VAL A 41 1.11 1.32 0.21
N PHE A 42 1.53 2.01 -0.86
CA PHE A 42 1.57 3.47 -0.88
C PHE A 42 0.19 4.11 -0.68
N VAL A 43 -0.86 3.55 -1.29
CA VAL A 43 -2.25 4.02 -1.08
C VAL A 43 -2.67 3.82 0.38
N GLY A 44 -2.35 2.67 0.98
CA GLY A 44 -2.62 2.41 2.39
C GLY A 44 -1.92 3.41 3.32
N LEU A 45 -0.65 3.71 3.06
CA LEU A 45 0.12 4.72 3.81
C LEU A 45 -0.47 6.14 3.63
N ALA A 46 -0.86 6.51 2.42
CA ALA A 46 -1.51 7.79 2.14
C ALA A 46 -2.82 7.94 2.93
N LEU A 47 -3.60 6.86 3.08
CA LEU A 47 -4.82 6.87 3.90
C LEU A 47 -4.53 6.98 5.41
N ILE A 48 -3.42 6.40 5.89
CA ILE A 48 -2.99 6.51 7.29
C ILE A 48 -2.53 7.94 7.62
N PHE A 49 -1.76 8.55 6.72
CA PHE A 49 -1.17 9.87 6.93
C PHE A 49 -1.99 11.00 6.29
N TRP A 50 -3.17 10.71 5.78
CA TRP A 50 -4.03 11.66 5.06
C TRP A 50 -4.25 12.97 5.81
N ASP A 51 -4.49 12.88 7.13
CA ASP A 51 -4.72 14.05 7.97
C ASP A 51 -3.47 14.94 8.03
N LYS A 52 -2.27 14.34 8.11
CA LYS A 52 -1.00 15.08 8.04
C LYS A 52 -0.78 15.66 6.64
N ILE A 53 -1.00 14.88 5.58
CA ILE A 53 -0.83 15.34 4.19
C ILE A 53 -1.68 16.59 3.94
N LYS A 54 -2.93 16.60 4.39
CA LYS A 54 -3.81 17.78 4.29
C LYS A 54 -3.27 19.00 5.02
N THR A 55 -2.68 18.82 6.21
CA THR A 55 -2.07 19.92 6.98
C THR A 55 -0.84 20.50 6.26
N TRP A 56 -0.08 19.70 5.53
CA TRP A 56 1.09 20.16 4.77
C TRP A 56 0.75 20.83 3.43
N LEU A 57 -0.44 20.55 2.87
CA LEU A 57 -0.93 21.12 1.60
C LEU A 57 -1.79 22.38 1.79
N SER A 58 -2.09 22.73 3.04
CA SER A 58 -2.82 23.94 3.44
C SER A 58 -1.85 25.05 3.81
#